data_AF-V4P3K2-F1
#
_entry.id   AF-V4P3K2-F1
#
_cell.length_a   1.000
_cell.length_b   1.000
_cell.length_c   1.000
_cell.angle_alpha   90.00
_cell.angle_beta   90.00
_cell.angle_gamma   90.00
#
_symmetry.space_group_name_H-M   'P 1'
#
loop_
_entity.id
_entity.type
_entity.pdbx_description
1 polymer ?
#
loop_
_entity_poly.entity_id
_entity_poly.type
_entity_poly.pdbx_seq_one_letter_code
_entity_poly.pdbx_strand_id
1 'polypeptide(L)'
;MPCKKTPPARWNELEPDAFGEAGDPLVRVMLGKLVIIRLNQIDARDEMIGSEIIAGKVVRANRAEGFVLSLVGQRKGEEFYLPLVPQAFKLIDPGDYGLSCGTPIRDPDFQAAFDIYANPN
;
A
#
# COMPACT_ATOMS: atom_id res chain seq x y z
N MET A 1 1.52 32.42 -26.49
CA MET A 1 0.69 31.19 -26.42
C MET A 1 0.64 30.72 -24.97
N PRO A 2 -0.51 30.72 -24.28
CA PRO A 2 -0.62 30.07 -22.99
C PRO A 2 -1.39 28.76 -23.14
N CYS A 3 -0.71 27.62 -23.04
CA CYS A 3 -1.39 26.35 -22.78
C CYS A 3 -1.27 26.06 -21.29
N LYS A 4 -2.18 26.63 -20.49
CA LYS A 4 -2.58 26.05 -19.21
C LYS A 4 -3.75 25.11 -19.49
N LYS A 5 -3.58 23.81 -19.20
CA LYS A 5 -4.60 22.93 -18.61
C LYS A 5 -3.89 21.72 -17.98
N THR A 6 -3.41 21.88 -16.75
CA THR A 6 -3.13 20.73 -15.89
C THR A 6 -4.49 20.20 -15.42
N PRO A 7 -4.87 18.94 -15.69
CA PRO A 7 -6.04 18.36 -15.06
C PRO A 7 -5.77 18.22 -13.55
N PRO A 8 -6.78 18.31 -12.68
CA PRO A 8 -6.56 18.13 -11.25
C PRO A 8 -6.05 16.70 -11.03
N ALA A 9 -4.79 16.59 -10.60
CA ALA A 9 -4.24 15.32 -10.17
C ALA A 9 -5.07 14.84 -8.97
N ARG A 10 -5.67 13.67 -9.13
CA ARG A 10 -6.61 13.03 -8.20
C ARG A 10 -5.91 12.43 -6.98
N TRP A 11 -4.77 12.98 -6.59
CA TRP A 11 -3.90 12.47 -5.55
C TRP A 11 -3.34 13.66 -4.80
N ASN A 12 -3.60 13.75 -3.50
CA ASN A 12 -2.93 14.71 -2.64
C ASN A 12 -1.42 14.52 -2.83
N GLU A 13 -0.79 15.66 -3.09
CA GLU A 13 0.58 15.86 -3.55
C GLU A 13 1.56 15.39 -2.47
N LEU A 14 1.80 14.07 -2.40
CA LEU A 14 3.04 13.57 -1.81
C LEU A 14 4.17 14.14 -2.66
N GLU A 15 5.13 14.82 -2.01
CA GLU A 15 6.30 15.37 -2.70
C GLU A 15 6.93 14.28 -3.58
N PRO A 16 7.40 14.61 -4.80
CA PRO A 16 7.98 13.62 -5.72
C PRO A 16 9.07 12.73 -5.08
N ASP A 17 9.78 13.27 -4.09
CA ASP A 17 10.86 12.61 -3.34
C ASP A 17 10.36 11.58 -2.31
N ALA A 18 9.06 11.57 -1.99
CA ALA A 18 8.44 10.52 -1.16
C ALA A 18 8.29 9.20 -1.93
N PHE A 19 8.37 9.23 -3.26
CA PHE A 19 8.31 8.05 -4.10
C PHE A 19 9.71 7.46 -4.35
N GLY A 20 9.89 6.19 -3.98
CA GLY A 20 11.16 5.50 -4.13
C GLY A 20 11.67 5.46 -5.58
N GLU A 21 12.99 5.43 -5.75
CA GLU A 21 13.62 5.00 -7.01
C GLU A 21 13.69 3.47 -7.04
N ALA A 22 13.72 2.84 -8.23
CA ALA A 22 13.98 1.39 -8.32
C ALA A 22 15.35 0.98 -7.74
N GLY A 23 16.25 1.95 -7.55
CA GLY A 23 17.54 1.80 -6.87
C GLY A 23 17.50 1.98 -5.35
N ASP A 24 16.36 2.31 -4.76
CA ASP A 24 16.23 2.53 -3.33
C ASP A 24 16.57 1.22 -2.56
N PRO A 25 17.51 1.27 -1.59
CA PRO A 25 17.87 0.10 -0.79
C PRO A 25 16.68 -0.56 -0.10
N LEU A 26 15.68 0.22 0.34
CA LEU A 26 14.50 -0.29 1.02
C LEU A 26 13.59 -1.06 0.07
N VAL A 27 13.47 -0.61 -1.19
CA VAL A 27 12.74 -1.32 -2.24
C VAL A 27 13.33 -2.72 -2.45
N ARG A 28 14.66 -2.86 -2.43
CA ARG A 28 15.34 -4.16 -2.52
C ARG A 28 15.11 -5.04 -1.31
N VAL A 29 15.16 -4.46 -0.11
CA VAL A 29 14.93 -5.18 1.16
C VAL A 29 13.51 -5.72 1.24
N MET A 30 12.54 -5.00 0.70
CA MET A 30 11.13 -5.36 0.75
C MET A 30 10.73 -6.49 -0.20
N LEU A 31 11.47 -6.73 -1.30
CA LEU A 31 11.14 -7.82 -2.22
C LEU A 31 11.12 -9.18 -1.50
N GLY A 32 10.04 -9.94 -1.70
CA GLY A 32 9.79 -11.24 -1.09
C GLY A 32 9.26 -11.18 0.35
N LYS A 33 9.26 -10.01 0.98
CA LYS A 33 8.83 -9.82 2.37
C LYS A 33 7.33 -9.87 2.52
N LEU A 34 6.86 -10.42 3.64
CA LEU A 34 5.45 -10.44 3.98
C LEU A 34 5.10 -9.13 4.67
N VAL A 35 4.12 -8.43 4.13
CA VAL A 35 3.68 -7.13 4.65
C VAL A 35 2.22 -7.18 5.04
N ILE A 36 1.89 -6.59 6.18
CA ILE A 36 0.51 -6.37 6.64
C ILE A 36 0.11 -4.92 6.39
N ILE A 37 -1.03 -4.70 5.78
CA ILE A 37 -1.50 -3.36 5.40
C ILE A 37 -2.87 -3.11 5.97
N ARG A 38 -3.01 -1.96 6.63
CA ARG A 38 -4.32 -1.38 6.94
C ARG A 38 -4.72 -0.40 5.84
N LEU A 39 -5.87 -0.63 5.24
CA LEU A 39 -6.52 0.27 4.29
C LEU A 39 -7.63 1.01 5.04
N ASN A 40 -7.48 2.31 5.22
CA ASN A 40 -8.54 3.15 5.80
C ASN A 40 -9.44 3.62 4.66
N GLN A 41 -10.73 3.31 4.75
CA GLN A 41 -11.71 3.75 3.76
C GLN A 41 -12.18 5.14 4.13
N ILE A 42 -11.87 6.10 3.27
CA ILE A 42 -12.21 7.52 3.45
C ILE A 42 -13.31 7.89 2.45
N ASP A 43 -14.33 8.62 2.89
CA ASP A 43 -15.40 9.09 2.02
C ASP A 43 -15.09 10.44 1.36
N ALA A 44 -16.04 10.99 0.61
CA ALA A 44 -15.89 12.27 -0.09
C ALA A 44 -15.80 13.50 0.85
N ARG A 45 -16.05 13.33 2.15
CA ARG A 45 -15.96 14.38 3.18
C ARG A 45 -14.67 14.28 3.98
N ASP A 46 -13.75 13.42 3.56
CA ASP A 46 -12.51 13.12 4.28
C ASP A 46 -12.77 12.44 5.65
N GLU A 47 -13.93 11.78 5.79
CA GLU A 47 -14.29 11.03 6.99
C GLU A 47 -13.97 9.54 6.81
N MET A 48 -13.36 8.92 7.84
CA MET A 48 -13.10 7.48 7.84
C MET A 48 -14.40 6.71 8.08
N ILE A 49 -14.80 5.93 7.08
CA ILE A 49 -16.03 5.13 7.08
C ILE A 49 -15.79 3.64 7.34
N GLY A 50 -14.53 3.20 7.30
CA GLY A 50 -14.16 1.81 7.55
C GLY A 50 -12.66 1.58 7.50
N SER A 51 -12.26 0.35 7.81
CA SER A 51 -10.89 -0.10 7.55
C SER A 51 -10.85 -1.59 7.25
N GLU A 52 -9.88 -1.99 6.44
CA GLU A 52 -9.60 -3.38 6.11
C GLU A 52 -8.13 -3.68 6.38
N ILE A 53 -7.84 -4.82 7.01
CA ILE A 53 -6.49 -5.33 7.20
C ILE A 53 -6.27 -6.49 6.25
N ILE A 54 -5.33 -6.30 5.32
CA ILE A 54 -4.90 -7.29 4.34
C ILE A 54 -3.41 -7.59 4.52
N ALA A 55 -2.93 -8.63 3.86
CA ALA A 55 -1.50 -8.89 3.78
C ALA A 55 -1.12 -9.52 2.44
N GLY A 56 0.15 -9.35 2.07
CA GLY A 56 0.70 -9.94 0.86
C GLY A 56 2.22 -9.97 0.87
N LYS A 57 2.79 -10.81 0.01
CA LYS A 57 4.23 -10.82 -0.25
C LYS A 57 4.56 -9.83 -1.35
N VAL A 58 5.58 -8.99 -1.16
CA VAL A 58 6.03 -8.09 -2.23
C VAL A 58 6.66 -8.92 -3.34
N VAL A 59 6.03 -8.94 -4.52
CA VAL A 59 6.52 -9.70 -5.69
C VAL A 59 7.22 -8.82 -6.71
N ARG A 60 6.85 -7.53 -6.78
CA ARG A 60 7.49 -6.54 -7.63
C ARG A 60 7.49 -5.18 -6.94
N ALA A 61 8.45 -4.33 -7.28
CA ALA A 61 8.51 -2.97 -6.82
C ALA A 61 9.23 -2.12 -7.87
N ASN A 62 8.52 -1.21 -8.51
CA ASN A 62 9.08 -0.31 -9.53
C ASN A 62 8.24 0.96 -9.65
N ARG A 63 8.76 1.97 -10.34
CA ARG A 63 8.09 3.26 -10.49
C ARG A 63 6.83 3.24 -11.35
N ALA A 64 6.72 2.29 -12.26
CA ALA A 64 5.58 2.20 -13.17
C ALA A 64 4.34 1.60 -12.46
N GLU A 65 4.55 0.59 -11.61
CA GLU A 65 3.48 -0.17 -10.96
C GLU A 65 3.31 0.15 -9.47
N GLY A 66 4.33 0.67 -8.80
CA GLY A 66 4.35 0.77 -7.36
C GLY A 66 4.95 -0.48 -6.68
N PHE A 67 4.53 -0.75 -5.44
CA PHE A 67 4.69 -2.06 -4.82
C PHE A 67 3.56 -2.97 -5.28
N VAL A 68 3.91 -4.12 -5.85
CA VAL A 68 2.97 -5.17 -6.20
C VAL A 68 3.08 -6.29 -5.18
N LEU A 69 1.97 -6.59 -4.53
CA LEU A 69 1.84 -7.64 -3.54
C LEU A 69 1.08 -8.81 -4.13
N SER A 70 1.53 -10.03 -3.88
CA SER A 70 0.68 -11.21 -4.00
C SER A 70 -0.01 -11.45 -2.66
N LEU A 71 -1.33 -11.26 -2.62
CA LEU A 71 -2.12 -11.35 -1.41
C LEU A 71 -2.10 -12.76 -0.81
N VAL A 72 -2.32 -12.82 0.50
CA VAL A 72 -2.50 -14.06 1.26
C VAL A 72 -3.89 -14.09 1.93
N GLY A 73 -4.20 -15.17 2.65
CA GLY A 73 -5.51 -15.35 3.26
C GLY A 73 -6.57 -15.79 2.25
N GLN A 74 -7.77 -15.22 2.33
CA GLN A 74 -8.88 -15.58 1.43
C GLN A 74 -8.64 -15.16 -0.03
N ARG A 75 -7.88 -14.08 -0.24
CA ARG A 75 -7.57 -13.51 -1.56
C ARG A 75 -6.24 -14.02 -2.12
N LYS A 76 -5.83 -15.23 -1.73
CA LYS A 76 -4.48 -15.74 -2.00
C LYS A 76 -4.17 -15.75 -3.50
N GLY A 77 -3.04 -15.14 -3.87
CA GLY A 77 -2.54 -15.13 -5.24
C GLY A 77 -3.03 -13.94 -6.08
N GLU A 78 -4.03 -13.19 -5.61
CA GLU A 78 -4.41 -11.92 -6.25
C GLU A 78 -3.29 -10.89 -6.13
N GLU A 79 -3.12 -10.07 -7.16
CA GLU A 79 -2.20 -8.94 -7.12
C GLU A 79 -2.87 -7.71 -6.52
N PHE A 80 -2.15 -7.00 -5.65
CA PHE A 80 -2.57 -5.74 -5.07
C PHE A 80 -1.48 -4.70 -5.22
N TYR A 81 -1.86 -3.50 -5.65
CA TYR A 81 -0.93 -2.43 -6.03
C TYR A 81 -0.98 -1.32 -4.98
N LEU A 82 0.19 -0.92 -4.50
CA LEU A 82 0.38 0.18 -3.57
C LEU A 82 1.32 1.23 -4.17
N PRO A 83 1.17 2.52 -3.81
CA PRO A 83 2.15 3.53 -4.16
C PRO A 83 3.56 3.12 -3.73
N LEU A 84 4.58 3.45 -4.54
CA LEU A 84 5.99 3.20 -4.21
C LEU A 84 6.47 4.21 -3.16
N VAL A 85 5.99 4.11 -1.93
CA VAL A 85 6.34 5.02 -0.82
C VAL A 85 7.01 4.20 0.30
N PRO A 86 8.31 3.87 0.19
CA PRO A 86 8.99 3.00 1.15
C PRO A 86 8.91 3.49 2.60
N GLN A 87 8.84 4.81 2.80
CA GLN A 87 8.73 5.45 4.12
C GLN A 87 7.41 5.13 4.85
N ALA A 88 6.39 4.65 4.14
CA ALA A 88 5.13 4.22 4.74
C ALA A 88 5.25 2.87 5.48
N PHE A 89 6.32 2.11 5.23
CA PHE A 89 6.54 0.79 5.80
C PHE A 89 7.43 0.86 7.03
N LYS A 90 7.00 0.19 8.09
CA LYS A 90 7.74 0.06 9.35
C LYS A 90 7.93 -1.41 9.67
N LEU A 91 9.06 -1.77 10.27
CA LEU A 91 9.23 -3.09 10.85
C LEU A 91 8.14 -3.34 11.90
N ILE A 92 7.73 -4.59 12.00
CA ILE A 92 6.76 -5.05 12.99
C ILE A 92 7.35 -6.24 13.74
N ASP A 93 6.98 -6.40 15.02
CA ASP A 93 7.44 -7.52 15.82
C ASP A 93 6.90 -8.86 15.27
N PRO A 94 7.67 -9.95 15.39
CA PRO A 94 7.17 -11.28 15.04
C PRO A 94 5.97 -11.66 15.92
N GLY A 95 5.10 -12.52 15.40
CA GLY A 95 3.84 -12.90 16.06
C GLY A 95 2.73 -13.26 15.08
N ASP A 96 1.57 -13.62 15.64
CA ASP A 96 0.36 -13.89 14.87
C ASP A 96 -0.50 -12.62 14.74
N TYR A 97 -0.88 -12.29 13.51
CA TYR A 97 -1.67 -11.11 13.16
C TYR A 97 -2.94 -11.51 12.43
N GLY A 98 -4.06 -10.90 12.80
CA GLY A 98 -5.35 -11.14 12.16
C GLY A 98 -5.58 -10.27 10.94
N LEU A 99 -6.01 -10.87 9.82
CA LEU A 99 -6.58 -10.14 8.69
C LEU A 99 -8.08 -9.91 8.90
N SER A 100 -8.64 -8.89 8.26
CA SER A 100 -10.09 -8.61 8.31
C SER A 100 -10.94 -9.76 7.77
N CYS A 101 -10.39 -10.59 6.89
CA CYS A 101 -11.05 -11.80 6.40
C CYS A 101 -11.02 -12.98 7.40
N GLY A 102 -10.56 -12.76 8.64
CA GLY A 102 -10.49 -13.76 9.70
C GLY A 102 -9.35 -14.77 9.58
N THR A 103 -8.49 -14.65 8.55
CA THR A 103 -7.32 -15.52 8.41
C THR A 103 -6.14 -14.94 9.20
N PRO A 104 -5.51 -15.72 10.10
CA PRO A 104 -4.27 -15.28 10.73
C PRO A 104 -3.09 -15.41 9.77
N ILE A 105 -2.13 -14.51 9.91
CA ILE A 105 -0.80 -14.61 9.31
C ILE A 105 0.24 -14.62 10.43
N ARG A 106 1.41 -15.18 10.15
CA ARG A 106 2.47 -15.31 11.13
C ARG A 106 3.74 -14.61 10.65
N ASP A 107 4.39 -13.92 11.58
CA ASP A 107 5.69 -13.27 11.44
C ASP A 107 5.79 -12.37 10.18
N PRO A 108 4.87 -11.40 9.98
CA PRO A 108 5.05 -10.38 8.94
C PRO A 108 6.33 -9.57 9.21
N ASP A 109 7.00 -9.14 8.14
CA ASP A 109 8.24 -8.37 8.23
C ASP A 109 7.95 -6.87 8.42
N PHE A 110 6.90 -6.35 7.78
CA PHE A 110 6.56 -4.92 7.81
C PHE A 110 5.06 -4.67 7.94
N GLN A 111 4.73 -3.49 8.44
CA GLN A 111 3.39 -2.92 8.41
C GLN A 111 3.34 -1.56 7.72
N ALA A 112 2.20 -1.27 7.09
CA ALA A 112 1.89 0.05 6.54
C ALA A 112 0.40 0.37 6.69
N ALA A 113 0.06 1.66 6.61
CA ALA A 113 -1.32 2.13 6.57
C ALA A 113 -1.49 3.09 5.38
N PHE A 114 -2.57 2.91 4.62
CA PHE A 114 -2.91 3.75 3.48
C PHE A 114 -4.37 4.18 3.54
N ASP A 115 -4.63 5.41 3.14
CA ASP A 115 -5.98 5.92 2.97
C ASP A 115 -6.42 5.64 1.52
N ILE A 116 -7.59 5.01 1.39
CA ILE A 116 -8.24 4.72 0.11
C ILE A 116 -9.57 5.46 0.06
N TYR A 117 -9.72 6.34 -0.94
CA TYR A 117 -10.97 7.05 -1.14
C TYR A 117 -11.99 6.11 -1.78
N ALA A 118 -13.06 5.81 -1.04
CA ALA A 118 -14.21 5.13 -1.59
C ALA A 118 -14.88 6.09 -2.58
N ASN A 119 -14.83 5.75 -3.87
CA ASN A 119 -15.56 6.53 -4.86
C ASN A 119 -17.05 6.48 -4.48
N PRO A 120 -17.74 7.63 -4.36
CA PRO A 120 -19.19 7.62 -4.26
C PRO A 120 -19.73 7.03 -5.56
N ASN A 121 -20.45 5.92 -5.43
CA ASN A 121 -21.14 5.26 -6.55
C ASN A 121 -22.29 6.14 -7.04
#